data_AF-A0A8B6DKW4-F1
#
_entry.id   AF-A0A8B6DKW4-F1
#
_cell.length_a   1.000
_cell.length_b   1.000
_cell.length_c   1.000
_cell.angle_alpha   90.00
_cell.angle_beta   90.00
_cell.angle_gamma   90.00
#
_symmetry.space_group_name_H-M   'P 1'
#
loop_
_entity.id
_entity.type
_entity.pdbx_description
1 polymer ?
#
loop_
_entity_poly.entity_id
_entity_poly.type
_entity_poly.pdbx_seq_one_letter_code
_entity_poly.pdbx_strand_id
1 'polypeptide(L)'
;MSSKIQYSTELKRAQKRQHRSISDDGQAPLYKEDERLREAATYVIDNRVRECAQKLQDTALLAKLSAGDLVAQEAKYHANCLIDLYRKASRVANDDESEGGTQSRISHGIALRELVTFIEESRE
;
A
#
# COMPACT_ATOMS: atom_id res chain seq x y z
N MET A 1 -30.04 -50.09 -31.28
CA MET A 1 -29.62 -48.76 -30.80
C MET A 1 -28.98 -48.95 -29.43
N SER A 2 -27.65 -48.89 -29.40
CA SER A 2 -26.81 -49.31 -28.29
C SER A 2 -26.95 -48.39 -27.08
N SER A 3 -27.32 -49.00 -25.97
CA SER A 3 -26.58 -48.99 -24.71
C SER A 3 -25.91 -47.68 -24.27
N LYS A 4 -26.36 -47.17 -23.11
CA LYS A 4 -25.57 -46.88 -21.89
C LYS A 4 -26.06 -45.59 -21.21
N ILE A 5 -27.10 -45.75 -20.40
CA ILE A 5 -27.20 -45.04 -19.12
C ILE A 5 -26.01 -45.55 -18.30
N GLN A 6 -24.94 -44.78 -18.25
CA GLN A 6 -23.74 -45.10 -17.50
C GLN A 6 -23.17 -43.82 -16.87
N TYR A 7 -23.33 -43.76 -15.56
CA TYR A 7 -22.50 -43.02 -14.60
C TYR A 7 -22.63 -41.50 -14.55
N SER A 8 -23.74 -41.08 -13.93
CA SER A 8 -23.59 -40.28 -12.70
C SER A 8 -22.57 -40.99 -11.80
N THR A 9 -21.40 -40.38 -11.56
CA THR A 9 -20.60 -40.41 -10.30
C THR A 9 -19.10 -40.08 -10.47
N GLU A 10 -18.59 -39.61 -11.60
CA GLU A 10 -17.16 -39.26 -11.67
C GLU A 10 -16.96 -37.79 -12.03
N LEU A 11 -16.88 -36.93 -11.00
CA LEU A 11 -15.98 -35.75 -10.94
C LEU A 11 -16.16 -34.91 -9.65
N LYS A 12 -16.54 -35.53 -8.52
CA LYS A 12 -16.32 -34.96 -7.17
C LYS A 12 -14.88 -35.16 -6.69
N ARG A 13 -13.87 -34.92 -7.54
CA ARG A 13 -12.43 -35.05 -7.21
C ARG A 13 -11.55 -33.96 -7.81
N ALA A 14 -12.07 -32.75 -7.92
CA ALA A 14 -11.24 -31.57 -8.12
C ALA A 14 -11.68 -30.40 -7.21
N GLN A 15 -12.17 -30.72 -6.01
CA GLN A 15 -11.93 -29.83 -4.87
C GLN A 15 -10.43 -29.83 -4.59
N LYS A 16 -9.91 -28.65 -4.23
CA LYS A 16 -8.61 -28.45 -3.55
C LYS A 16 -7.42 -28.35 -4.49
N ARG A 17 -7.18 -27.15 -5.04
CA ARG A 17 -5.84 -26.55 -5.32
C ARG A 17 -5.90 -25.26 -6.17
N GLN A 18 -6.67 -24.24 -5.76
CA GLN A 18 -6.34 -22.85 -6.16
C GLN A 18 -6.50 -21.84 -5.01
N HIS A 19 -6.40 -22.32 -3.76
CA HIS A 19 -5.87 -21.49 -2.68
C HIS A 19 -4.36 -21.40 -2.90
N ARG A 20 -3.92 -20.70 -3.97
CA ARG A 20 -2.53 -20.29 -4.10
C ARG A 20 -2.39 -19.11 -3.15
N SER A 21 -2.18 -19.48 -1.89
CA SER A 21 -1.63 -18.62 -0.85
C SER A 21 -0.55 -17.76 -1.48
N ILE A 22 -0.78 -16.46 -1.44
CA ILE A 22 0.27 -15.46 -1.45
C ILE A 22 1.25 -15.92 -0.37
N SER A 23 2.36 -16.52 -0.80
CA SER A 23 3.55 -16.60 0.02
C SER A 23 4.08 -15.18 0.05
N ASP A 24 3.62 -14.41 1.04
CA ASP A 24 4.30 -13.20 1.48
C ASP A 24 5.58 -13.69 2.15
N ASP A 25 6.62 -13.89 1.33
CA ASP A 25 7.95 -14.23 1.79
C ASP A 25 8.50 -13.04 2.58
N GLY A 26 8.22 -13.12 3.88
CA GLY A 26 9.10 -12.75 4.97
C GLY A 26 10.16 -11.70 4.67
N GLN A 27 9.90 -10.48 5.15
CA GLN A 27 10.88 -9.85 6.02
C GLN A 27 10.13 -9.05 7.09
N ALA A 28 9.74 -9.74 8.16
CA ALA A 28 9.50 -9.06 9.43
C ALA A 28 10.81 -8.35 9.81
N PRO A 29 10.85 -7.02 9.93
CA PRO A 29 11.99 -6.39 10.55
C PRO A 29 11.88 -6.70 12.04
N LEU A 30 12.61 -7.72 12.46
CA LEU A 30 12.99 -7.93 13.85
C LEU A 30 13.83 -6.71 14.25
N TYR A 31 13.21 -5.75 14.92
CA TYR A 31 13.93 -4.79 15.74
C TYR A 31 13.11 -4.57 17.01
N LYS A 32 13.52 -5.31 18.04
CA LYS A 32 13.29 -4.91 19.44
C LYS A 32 14.25 -3.76 19.74
N GLU A 33 13.89 -2.96 20.75
CA GLU A 33 14.51 -1.71 21.24
C GLU A 33 13.88 -0.47 20.58
N ASP A 34 12.99 0.32 21.19
CA ASP A 34 12.58 0.49 22.59
C ASP A 34 11.04 0.55 22.65
N GLU A 35 10.45 -0.11 23.63
CA GLU A 35 9.04 0.04 24.04
C GLU A 35 8.81 1.41 24.72
N ARG A 36 9.44 2.47 24.20
CA ARG A 36 9.23 3.84 24.64
C ARG A 36 8.11 4.45 23.82
N LEU A 37 6.94 4.43 24.43
CA LEU A 37 5.81 5.24 24.03
C LEU A 37 6.21 6.72 23.99
N ARG A 38 6.02 7.37 22.84
CA ARG A 38 6.21 8.80 22.64
C ARG A 38 4.87 9.51 22.72
N GLU A 39 4.85 10.70 23.28
CA GLU A 39 3.66 11.54 23.35
C GLU A 39 3.44 12.26 22.01
N ALA A 40 2.19 12.32 21.58
CA ALA A 40 1.77 13.16 20.48
C ALA A 40 1.73 14.62 20.96
N ALA A 41 2.90 15.24 21.10
CA ALA A 41 3.06 16.59 21.65
C ALA A 41 2.88 17.70 20.61
N THR A 42 2.57 17.38 19.35
CA THR A 42 2.44 18.38 18.28
C THR A 42 1.23 18.12 17.40
N TYR A 43 0.56 19.20 17.01
CA TYR A 43 -0.57 19.18 16.06
C TYR A 43 -0.16 18.60 14.69
N VAL A 44 1.11 18.76 14.30
CA VAL A 44 1.65 18.19 13.05
C VAL A 44 1.55 16.65 13.04
N ILE A 45 1.80 16.01 14.18
CA ILE A 45 1.68 14.54 14.29
C ILE A 45 0.20 14.13 14.21
N ASP A 46 -0.70 14.84 14.89
CA ASP A 46 -2.16 14.60 14.80
C ASP A 46 -2.65 14.65 13.35
N ASN A 47 -2.39 15.77 12.67
CA ASN A 47 -2.89 15.97 11.32
C ASN A 47 -2.35 14.91 10.35
N ARG A 48 -1.06 14.57 10.45
CA ARG A 48 -0.47 13.51 9.61
C ARG A 48 -1.04 12.13 9.89
N VAL A 49 -1.30 11.80 11.16
CA VAL A 49 -1.91 10.52 11.53
C VAL A 49 -3.35 10.45 11.00
N ARG A 50 -4.11 11.55 11.08
CA ARG A 50 -5.47 11.66 10.55
C ARG A 50 -5.51 11.51 9.03
N GLU A 51 -4.62 12.19 8.30
CA GLU A 51 -4.48 12.04 6.86
C GLU A 51 -4.14 10.59 6.46
N CYS A 52 -3.21 9.96 7.18
CA CYS A 52 -2.86 8.56 6.91
C CYS A 52 -4.02 7.61 7.21
N ALA A 53 -4.74 7.82 8.30
CA ALA A 53 -5.91 7.02 8.65
C ALA A 53 -7.03 7.13 7.61
N GLN A 54 -7.24 8.33 7.06
CA GLN A 54 -8.19 8.57 5.96
C GLN A 54 -7.75 7.86 4.67
N LYS A 55 -6.49 8.01 4.27
CA LYS A 55 -5.92 7.36 3.08
C LYS A 55 -6.02 5.84 3.16
N LEU A 56 -5.74 5.28 4.33
CA LEU A 56 -5.81 3.84 4.58
C LEU A 56 -7.21 3.33 4.87
N GLN A 57 -8.21 4.22 4.96
CA GLN A 57 -9.56 3.92 5.42
C GLN A 57 -9.58 3.09 6.73
N ASP A 58 -8.64 3.37 7.64
CA ASP A 58 -8.51 2.68 8.92
C ASP A 58 -9.60 3.17 9.88
N THR A 59 -10.78 2.54 9.79
CA THR A 59 -11.97 2.93 10.55
C THR A 59 -11.77 2.84 12.06
N ALA A 60 -10.94 1.90 12.54
CA ALA A 60 -10.64 1.75 13.96
C ALA A 60 -9.77 2.90 14.47
N LEU A 61 -8.79 3.34 13.69
CA LEU A 61 -7.97 4.50 14.01
C LEU A 61 -8.79 5.80 13.91
N LEU A 62 -9.61 5.95 12.87
CA LEU A 62 -10.50 7.10 12.69
C LEU A 62 -11.51 7.26 13.84
N ALA A 63 -12.07 6.15 14.34
CA ALA A 63 -12.99 6.16 15.48
C ALA A 63 -12.30 6.62 16.79
N LYS A 64 -11.01 6.36 16.96
CA LYS A 64 -10.24 6.87 18.11
C LYS A 64 -9.93 8.37 17.95
N LEU A 65 -9.61 8.79 16.73
CA LEU A 65 -9.32 10.19 16.39
C LEU A 65 -10.57 11.10 16.38
N SER A 66 -11.77 10.53 16.42
CA SER A 66 -13.02 11.30 16.49
C SER A 66 -13.33 11.81 17.89
N ALA A 67 -12.72 11.20 18.93
CA ALA A 67 -12.88 11.62 20.31
C ALA A 67 -12.18 12.97 20.61
N GLY A 68 -11.33 13.46 19.71
CA GLY A 68 -10.59 14.73 19.85
C GLY A 68 -9.17 14.64 19.26
N ASP A 69 -8.41 15.71 19.40
CA ASP A 69 -7.03 15.77 18.92
C ASP A 69 -6.08 14.96 19.81
N LEU A 70 -5.08 14.30 19.21
CA LEU A 70 -4.11 13.45 19.90
C LEU A 70 -3.36 14.17 21.02
N VAL A 71 -3.13 15.48 20.86
CA VAL A 71 -2.48 16.31 21.90
C VAL A 71 -3.38 16.46 23.12
N ALA A 72 -4.66 16.77 22.91
CA ALA A 72 -5.64 16.95 23.99
C ALA A 72 -5.95 15.65 24.73
N GLN A 73 -5.82 14.51 24.05
CA GLN A 73 -5.96 13.19 24.63
C GLN A 73 -4.68 12.66 25.29
N GLU A 74 -3.59 13.43 25.29
CA GLU A 74 -2.27 13.01 25.76
C GLU A 74 -1.84 11.67 25.13
N ALA A 75 -2.19 11.48 23.86
CA ALA A 75 -2.07 10.20 23.19
C ALA A 75 -0.61 9.78 23.05
N LYS A 76 -0.38 8.48 23.23
CA LYS A 76 0.94 7.87 23.16
C LYS A 76 1.03 6.90 22.00
N TYR A 77 2.17 6.87 21.33
CA TYR A 77 2.41 6.01 20.18
C TYR A 77 3.80 5.38 20.21
N HIS A 78 3.93 4.20 19.61
CA HIS A 78 5.25 3.63 19.32
C HIS A 78 5.80 4.31 18.07
N ALA A 79 7.06 4.76 18.10
CA ALA A 79 7.72 5.35 16.95
C ALA A 79 7.64 4.44 15.71
N ASN A 80 7.77 3.13 15.93
CA ASN A 80 7.73 2.11 14.88
C ASN A 80 6.34 2.01 14.25
N CYS A 81 5.28 2.01 15.06
CA CYS A 81 3.91 2.01 14.54
C CYS A 81 3.63 3.26 13.69
N LEU A 82 4.19 4.42 14.06
CA LEU A 82 4.04 5.64 13.27
C LEU A 82 4.75 5.54 11.92
N ILE A 83 5.98 5.01 11.90
CA ILE A 83 6.75 4.77 10.67
C ILE A 83 5.99 3.81 9.75
N ASP A 84 5.47 2.72 10.31
CA ASP A 84 4.71 1.72 9.56
C ASP A 84 3.41 2.30 9.01
N LEU A 85 2.71 3.14 9.79
CA LEU A 85 1.51 3.85 9.32
C LEU A 85 1.83 4.74 8.11
N TYR A 86 2.89 5.55 8.21
CA TYR A 86 3.31 6.44 7.12
C TYR A 86 3.75 5.65 5.88
N ARG A 87 4.49 4.55 6.07
CA ARG A 87 4.89 3.67 4.97
C ARG A 87 3.69 3.07 4.27
N LYS A 88 2.70 2.55 5.02
CA LYS A 88 1.47 1.99 4.45
C LYS A 88 0.71 3.05 3.66
N ALA A 89 0.52 4.24 4.23
CA ALA A 89 -0.20 5.33 3.56
C ALA A 89 0.51 5.80 2.28
N SER A 90 1.85 5.79 2.26
CA SER A 90 2.63 6.11 1.06
C SER A 90 2.45 5.08 -0.05
N ARG A 91 2.37 3.77 0.28
CA ARG A 91 2.14 2.73 -0.73
C ARG A 91 0.80 2.90 -1.43
N VAL A 92 -0.26 3.14 -0.67
CA VAL A 92 -1.61 3.37 -1.25
C VAL A 92 -1.62 4.58 -2.18
N ALA A 93 -0.95 5.67 -1.80
CA ALA A 93 -0.85 6.85 -2.67
C ALA A 93 -0.13 6.58 -4.00
N ASN A 94 0.87 5.68 -4.03
CA ASN A 94 1.55 5.30 -5.27
C ASN A 94 0.70 4.31 -6.10
N ASP A 95 -0.12 3.48 -5.46
CA ASP A 95 -1.00 2.55 -6.14
C ASP A 95 -2.19 3.28 -6.82
N ASP A 96 -2.73 4.33 -6.19
CA ASP A 96 -3.73 5.22 -6.82
C ASP A 96 -3.15 5.99 -8.02
N GLU A 97 -1.86 6.37 -7.97
CA GLU A 97 -1.14 7.01 -9.08
C GLU A 97 -0.66 5.99 -10.14
N SER A 98 -0.87 4.68 -9.95
CA SER A 98 -0.39 3.65 -10.86
C SER A 98 -1.18 3.55 -12.17
N GLU A 99 -2.28 4.31 -12.34
CA GLU A 99 -2.86 4.58 -13.67
C GLU A 99 -2.04 5.63 -14.46
N GLY A 100 -1.03 6.28 -13.84
CA GLY A 100 -0.12 7.28 -14.44
C GLY A 100 1.26 6.75 -14.84
N GLY A 101 1.60 5.49 -14.53
CA GLY A 101 2.93 4.91 -14.83
C GLY A 101 3.26 4.85 -16.33
N THR A 102 2.23 4.83 -17.18
CA THR A 102 2.37 4.85 -18.63
C THR A 102 2.60 6.29 -19.15
N GLN A 103 1.88 7.28 -18.62
CA GLN A 103 2.04 8.68 -19.04
C GLN A 103 3.40 9.25 -18.62
N SER A 104 3.88 8.98 -17.40
CA SER A 104 5.19 9.44 -16.93
C SER A 104 6.34 8.88 -17.78
N ARG A 105 6.29 7.58 -18.16
CA ARG A 105 7.26 6.97 -19.09
C ARG A 105 7.19 7.57 -20.49
N ILE A 106 5.98 7.85 -20.99
CA ILE A 106 5.79 8.50 -22.30
C ILE A 106 6.35 9.93 -22.27
N SER A 107 6.08 10.72 -21.24
CA SER A 107 6.61 12.07 -21.06
C SER A 107 8.15 12.10 -20.98
N HIS A 108 8.76 11.15 -20.25
CA HIS A 108 10.21 10.99 -20.23
C HIS A 108 10.78 10.59 -21.59
N GLY A 109 10.12 9.70 -22.33
CA GLY A 109 10.54 9.31 -23.68
C GLY A 109 10.50 10.47 -24.68
N ILE A 110 9.49 11.34 -24.59
CA ILE A 110 9.35 12.52 -25.45
C ILE A 110 10.43 13.56 -25.12
N ALA A 111 10.59 13.91 -23.85
CA ALA A 111 11.60 14.90 -23.43
C ALA A 111 13.04 14.46 -23.77
N LEU A 112 13.34 13.17 -23.61
CA LEU A 112 14.65 12.62 -23.99
C LEU A 112 14.87 12.70 -25.51
N ARG A 113 13.85 12.37 -26.31
CA ARG A 113 13.94 12.47 -27.78
C ARG A 113 14.20 13.90 -28.23
N GLU A 114 13.44 14.87 -27.73
CA GLU A 114 13.61 16.29 -28.08
C GLU A 114 15.00 16.80 -27.72
N LEU A 115 15.51 16.44 -26.54
CA LEU A 115 16.85 16.82 -26.12
C LEU A 115 17.94 16.23 -27.03
N VAL A 116 17.81 14.95 -27.41
CA VAL A 116 18.74 14.28 -28.32
C VAL A 116 18.69 14.96 -29.70
N THR A 117 17.50 15.23 -30.24
CA THR A 117 17.33 15.94 -31.51
C THR A 117 17.98 17.33 -31.48
N PHE A 118 17.76 18.10 -30.40
CA PHE A 118 18.40 19.42 -30.25
C PHE A 118 19.93 19.34 -30.23
N ILE A 119 20.50 18.35 -29.51
CA ILE A 119 21.95 18.15 -29.45
C ILE A 119 22.51 17.74 -30.81
N GLU A 120 21.80 16.92 -31.58
CA GLU A 120 22.20 16.51 -32.92
C GLU A 120 22.16 17.70 -33.89
N GLU A 121 21.08 18.47 -33.88
CA GLU A 121 20.92 19.67 -34.71
C GLU A 121 21.92 20.78 -34.36
N SER A 122 22.32 20.90 -33.10
CA SER A 122 23.30 21.91 -32.65
C SER A 122 24.76 21.56 -32.97
N ARG A 123 25.02 20.37 -33.57
CA ARG A 123 26.36 19.90 -33.92
C ARG A 123 26.68 20.04 -35.41
N GLU A 124 25.72 20.49 -36.22
CA GLU A 124 25.90 20.91 -37.62
C GLU A 124 26.20 22.42 -37.71
#